data_AF-A0A7X5N261-F1
#
_entry.id   AF-A0A7X5N261-F1
#
_cell.length_a   1.000
_cell.length_b   1.000
_cell.length_c   1.000
_cell.angle_alpha   90.00
_cell.angle_beta   90.00
_cell.angle_gamma   90.00
#
_symmetry.space_group_name_H-M   'P 1'
#
loop_
_entity.id
_entity.type
_entity.pdbx_description
1 polymer ?
#
loop_
_entity_poly.entity_id
_entity_poly.type
_entity_poly.pdbx_seq_one_letter_code
_entity_poly.pdbx_strand_id
1 'polypeptide(L)'
;MALTRDLLDIRTIYHEPTVGDFPLGRDILARFPDAARIVVPSHWNIPELHGNAGSVEDWVRLKRSTLVLGVKKGLAMRPNGRSAHFIAPSTSNGCAMACAYCYVPRRKGFSNPISLFVNLEQACAAIARH
;
A
#
# COMPACT_ATOMS: atom_id res chain seq x y z
N MET A 1 13.76 -26.52 13.34
CA MET A 1 13.80 -25.64 12.15
C MET A 1 12.87 -24.46 12.41
N ALA A 2 13.42 -23.31 12.80
CA ALA A 2 12.61 -22.11 13.00
C ALA A 2 11.97 -21.73 11.67
N LEU A 3 10.63 -21.80 11.60
CA LEU A 3 9.86 -21.25 10.48
C LEU A 3 10.33 -19.82 10.28
N THR A 4 10.73 -19.48 9.06
CA THR A 4 11.02 -18.12 8.63
C THR A 4 9.89 -17.23 9.14
N ARG A 5 10.17 -16.33 10.09
CA ARG A 5 9.14 -15.38 10.56
C ARG A 5 8.63 -14.66 9.33
N ASP A 6 7.34 -14.78 9.05
CA ASP A 6 6.73 -14.11 7.93
C ASP A 6 7.01 -12.60 8.06
N LEU A 7 7.47 -11.98 6.98
CA LEU A 7 7.89 -10.58 7.02
C LEU A 7 6.69 -9.69 7.36
N LEU A 8 5.50 -10.11 6.96
CA LEU A 8 4.24 -9.44 7.20
C LEU A 8 3.41 -10.23 8.22
N ASP A 9 2.78 -9.50 9.13
CA ASP A 9 1.83 -10.03 10.10
C ASP A 9 0.60 -9.13 10.05
N ILE A 10 -0.14 -9.19 8.95
CA ILE A 10 -1.22 -8.27 8.63
C ILE A 10 -2.39 -8.50 9.59
N ARG A 11 -2.62 -7.51 10.46
CA ARG A 11 -3.68 -7.48 11.48
C ARG A 11 -4.75 -6.45 11.19
N THR A 12 -4.44 -5.43 10.38
CA THR A 12 -5.38 -4.37 10.02
C THR A 12 -5.30 -4.08 8.53
N ILE A 13 -6.46 -4.03 7.88
CA ILE A 13 -6.60 -3.64 6.47
C ILE A 13 -7.51 -2.42 6.41
N TYR A 14 -6.94 -1.28 6.08
CA TYR A 14 -7.73 -0.13 5.63
C TYR A 14 -8.07 -0.32 4.17
N HIS A 15 -9.33 -0.13 3.78
CA HIS A 15 -9.69 -0.29 2.38
C HIS A 15 -10.79 0.67 1.90
N GLU A 16 -10.70 1.06 0.63
CA GLU A 16 -11.81 1.74 -0.03
C GLU A 16 -13.01 0.79 -0.20
N PRO A 17 -14.26 1.29 -0.26
CA PRO A 17 -15.45 0.43 -0.36
C PRO A 17 -15.45 -0.48 -1.58
N THR A 18 -14.91 0.02 -2.70
CA THR A 18 -14.95 -0.64 -4.02
C THR A 18 -13.89 -1.74 -4.20
N VAL A 19 -13.01 -1.98 -3.23
CA VAL A 19 -11.94 -2.98 -3.45
C VAL A 19 -12.49 -4.39 -3.65
N GLY A 20 -13.64 -4.70 -3.05
CA GLY A 20 -14.32 -6.00 -3.17
C GLY A 20 -14.87 -6.28 -4.56
N ASP A 21 -15.00 -5.25 -5.41
CA ASP A 21 -15.47 -5.39 -6.80
C ASP A 21 -14.38 -5.97 -7.71
N PHE A 22 -13.12 -5.99 -7.26
CA PHE A 22 -11.98 -6.47 -8.02
C PHE A 22 -11.55 -7.87 -7.55
N PRO A 23 -11.20 -8.80 -8.46
CA PRO A 23 -10.70 -10.13 -8.10
C PRO A 23 -9.55 -10.08 -7.08
N LEU A 24 -8.54 -9.26 -7.35
CA LEU A 24 -7.39 -9.10 -6.45
C LEU A 24 -7.78 -8.59 -5.06
N GLY A 25 -8.77 -7.69 -4.97
CA GLY A 25 -9.24 -7.20 -3.68
C GLY A 25 -9.89 -8.31 -2.86
N ARG A 26 -10.71 -9.15 -3.49
CA ARG A 26 -11.31 -10.34 -2.87
C ARG A 26 -10.24 -11.32 -2.41
N ASP A 27 -9.25 -11.60 -3.25
CA ASP A 27 -8.17 -12.55 -2.95
C ASP A 27 -7.32 -12.09 -1.76
N ILE A 28 -6.95 -10.81 -1.72
CA ILE A 28 -6.17 -10.25 -0.60
C ILE A 28 -6.98 -10.29 0.70
N LEU A 29 -8.26 -9.91 0.66
CA LEU A 29 -9.12 -9.94 1.85
C LEU A 29 -9.33 -11.38 2.35
N ALA A 30 -9.47 -12.34 1.45
CA ALA A 30 -9.60 -13.77 1.79
C ALA A 30 -8.30 -14.35 2.36
N ARG A 31 -7.14 -13.86 1.92
CA ARG A 31 -5.83 -14.26 2.45
C ARG A 31 -5.60 -13.86 3.91
N PHE A 32 -6.24 -12.80 4.37
CA PHE A 32 -6.12 -12.30 5.74
C PHE A 32 -7.51 -12.23 6.41
N PRO A 33 -8.14 -13.39 6.69
CA PRO A 33 -9.50 -13.44 7.22
C PRO A 33 -9.61 -12.82 8.62
N ASP A 34 -8.56 -12.94 9.43
CA ASP A 34 -8.53 -12.47 10.82
C ASP A 34 -8.13 -10.99 10.96
N ALA A 35 -7.74 -10.33 9.87
CA ALA A 35 -7.36 -8.93 9.91
C ALA A 35 -8.60 -8.04 10.10
N ALA A 36 -8.52 -7.08 11.02
CA ALA A 36 -9.54 -6.05 11.19
C ALA A 36 -9.67 -5.23 9.90
N ARG A 37 -10.89 -5.11 9.38
CA ARG A 37 -11.19 -4.39 8.15
C ARG A 37 -11.81 -3.04 8.47
N ILE A 38 -11.15 -1.97 8.05
CA ILE A 38 -11.59 -0.59 8.28
C ILE A 38 -11.87 0.05 6.93
N VAL A 39 -13.14 0.38 6.69
CA VAL A 39 -13.56 1.06 5.47
C VAL A 39 -13.16 2.54 5.57
N VAL A 40 -12.44 3.02 4.57
CA VAL A 40 -12.02 4.43 4.47
C VAL A 40 -12.48 5.02 3.14
N PRO A 41 -12.81 6.33 3.08
CA PRO A 41 -13.26 6.95 1.83
C PRO A 41 -12.16 7.06 0.77
N SER A 42 -10.88 7.00 1.18
CA SER A 42 -9.73 7.15 0.30
C SER A 42 -8.49 6.49 0.89
N HIS A 43 -7.76 5.73 0.07
CA HIS A 43 -6.44 5.18 0.44
C HIS A 43 -5.37 6.26 0.71
N TRP A 44 -5.64 7.51 0.34
CA TRP A 44 -4.69 8.62 0.47
C TRP A 44 -4.81 9.41 1.78
N ASN A 45 -5.95 9.36 2.46
CA ASN A 45 -6.23 10.23 3.60
C ASN A 45 -6.80 9.41 4.76
N ILE A 46 -5.90 8.73 5.47
CA ILE A 46 -6.22 7.89 6.64
C ILE A 46 -5.56 8.55 7.87
N PRO A 47 -6.28 9.39 8.62
CA PRO A 47 -5.70 10.18 9.72
C PRO A 47 -4.89 9.34 10.73
N GLU A 48 -5.32 8.12 11.01
CA GLU A 48 -4.67 7.18 11.92
C GLU A 48 -3.25 6.78 11.45
N LEU A 49 -2.97 6.90 10.15
CA LEU A 49 -1.65 6.65 9.55
C LEU A 49 -0.83 7.93 9.35
N HIS A 50 -1.46 9.10 9.53
CA HIS A 50 -0.87 10.42 9.33
C HIS A 50 -0.80 11.20 10.65
N GLY A 51 0.40 11.35 11.24
CA GLY A 51 0.64 12.43 12.20
C GLY A 51 0.96 12.06 13.65
N ASN A 52 1.24 10.80 14.00
CA ASN A 52 1.58 10.47 15.39
C ASN A 52 3.09 10.48 15.67
N ALA A 53 3.66 11.67 15.92
CA ALA A 53 5.07 11.82 16.29
C ALA A 53 5.44 11.10 17.62
N GLY A 54 4.44 10.76 18.45
CA GLY A 54 4.63 10.06 19.73
C GLY A 54 4.76 8.53 19.63
N SER A 55 4.58 7.94 18.44
CA SER A 55 4.55 6.47 18.25
C SER A 55 5.74 5.94 17.44
N VAL A 56 6.94 6.43 17.71
CA VAL A 56 8.18 5.96 17.05
C VAL A 56 8.39 4.46 17.25
N GLU A 57 8.06 3.94 18.45
CA GLU A 57 8.23 2.52 18.81
C GLU A 57 7.30 1.60 18.00
N ASP A 58 6.10 2.06 17.66
CA ASP A 58 5.11 1.28 16.90
C ASP A 58 5.28 1.42 15.38
N TRP A 59 6.16 2.30 14.92
CA TRP A 59 6.32 2.62 13.51
C TRP A 59 6.68 1.40 12.64
N VAL A 60 7.68 0.62 13.05
CA VAL A 60 8.09 -0.59 12.32
C VAL A 60 6.99 -1.65 12.36
N ARG A 61 6.29 -1.76 13.50
CA ARG A 61 5.20 -2.72 13.70
C ARG A 61 4.06 -2.41 12.74
N LEU A 62 3.59 -1.16 12.70
CA LEU A 62 2.51 -0.70 11.82
C LEU A 62 2.80 -1.00 10.36
N LYS A 63 4.04 -0.79 9.90
CA LYS A 63 4.46 -1.12 8.53
C LYS A 63 4.32 -2.59 8.16
N ARG A 64 4.47 -3.49 9.13
CA ARG A 64 4.40 -4.94 8.96
C ARG A 64 3.01 -5.50 9.23
N SER A 65 2.18 -4.79 9.99
CA SER A 65 0.86 -5.25 10.42
C SER A 65 -0.33 -4.52 9.81
N THR A 66 -0.09 -3.43 9.09
CA THR A 66 -1.12 -2.66 8.40
C THR A 66 -0.97 -2.78 6.89
N LEU A 67 -2.08 -3.04 6.21
CA LEU A 67 -2.20 -2.97 4.76
C LEU A 67 -3.24 -1.90 4.39
N VAL A 68 -3.00 -1.19 3.29
CA VAL A 68 -3.99 -0.28 2.70
C VAL A 68 -4.38 -0.81 1.32
N LEU A 69 -5.67 -1.00 1.07
CA LEU A 69 -6.19 -1.38 -0.25
C LEU A 69 -6.98 -0.23 -0.85
N GLY A 70 -6.80 0.01 -2.14
CA GLY A 70 -7.58 1.02 -2.83
C GLY A 70 -7.59 0.81 -4.34
N VAL A 71 -8.26 1.72 -5.03
CA VAL A 71 -8.27 1.78 -6.49
C VAL A 71 -7.39 2.95 -6.93
N LYS A 72 -6.42 2.67 -7.82
CA LYS A 72 -5.55 3.72 -8.35
C LYS A 72 -6.33 4.59 -9.33
N LYS A 73 -6.67 5.81 -8.91
CA LYS A 73 -7.41 6.79 -9.74
C LYS A 73 -6.58 7.37 -10.88
N GLY A 74 -5.34 7.76 -10.59
CA GLY A 74 -4.43 8.31 -11.59
C GLY A 74 -3.58 7.23 -12.27
N LEU A 75 -3.84 6.98 -13.56
CA LEU A 75 -3.16 5.97 -14.39
C LEU A 75 -2.24 6.59 -15.46
N ALA A 76 -1.62 7.73 -15.15
CA ALA A 76 -0.71 8.42 -16.07
C ALA A 76 0.72 7.88 -15.97
N MET A 77 1.41 7.84 -17.12
CA MET A 77 2.84 7.56 -17.24
C MET A 77 3.60 8.86 -16.96
N ARG A 78 4.54 8.82 -16.02
CA ARG A 78 5.34 10.00 -15.65
C ARG A 78 6.71 9.92 -16.30
N PRO A 79 7.19 10.94 -17.02
CA PRO A 79 8.56 10.96 -17.52
C PRO A 79 9.55 10.70 -16.39
N ASN A 80 10.52 9.84 -16.68
CA ASN A 80 11.65 9.57 -15.80
C ASN A 80 12.90 9.66 -16.69
N GLY A 81 13.93 10.37 -16.22
CA GLY A 81 15.19 10.52 -16.94
C GLY A 81 16.34 9.87 -16.18
N ARG A 82 16.03 8.94 -15.28
CA ARG A 82 17.00 8.35 -14.35
C ARG A 82 17.14 6.86 -14.61
N SER A 83 16.10 6.09 -14.29
CA SER A 83 16.15 4.62 -14.31
C SER A 83 15.38 4.01 -15.48
N ALA A 84 14.38 4.73 -16.00
CA ALA A 84 13.58 4.34 -17.17
C ALA A 84 13.11 5.62 -17.87
N HIS A 85 12.60 5.54 -19.10
CA HIS A 85 12.03 6.68 -19.82
C HIS A 85 10.74 7.22 -19.16
N PHE A 86 9.96 6.33 -18.55
CA PHE A 86 8.75 6.66 -17.82
C PHE A 86 8.55 5.74 -16.61
N ILE A 87 7.80 6.22 -15.63
CA ILE A 87 7.25 5.44 -14.52
C ILE A 87 5.80 5.13 -14.86
N ALA A 88 5.49 3.85 -14.98
CA ALA A 88 4.13 3.35 -15.14
C ALA A 88 3.26 3.63 -13.88
N PRO A 89 1.92 3.56 -13.99
CA PRO A 89 1.04 3.67 -12.84
C PRO A 89 1.40 2.63 -11.78
N SER A 90 1.77 3.09 -10.59
CA SER A 90 2.17 2.19 -9.51
C SER A 90 1.02 1.29 -9.08
N THR A 91 1.27 -0.02 -8.97
CA THR A 91 0.34 -1.04 -8.44
C THR A 91 0.46 -1.20 -6.93
N SER A 92 1.48 -0.59 -6.33
CA SER A 92 1.71 -0.56 -4.89
C SER A 92 2.39 0.74 -4.45
N ASN A 93 2.45 0.98 -3.14
CA ASN A 93 3.25 2.05 -2.53
C ASN A 93 3.63 1.64 -1.10
N GLY A 94 4.64 2.26 -0.50
CA GLY A 94 5.08 1.95 0.87
C GLY A 94 5.90 0.68 1.00
N CYS A 95 6.31 0.37 2.24
CA CYS A 95 7.23 -0.74 2.51
C CYS A 95 7.08 -1.22 3.96
N ALA A 96 7.29 -2.52 4.18
CA ALA A 96 7.33 -3.15 5.51
C ALA A 96 8.58 -2.81 6.33
N MET A 97 9.60 -2.23 5.70
CA MET A 97 10.93 -2.04 6.27
C MET A 97 11.21 -0.60 6.71
N ALA A 98 12.32 -0.48 7.44
CA ALA A 98 12.68 0.63 8.29
C ALA A 98 14.02 1.28 7.93
N CYS A 99 14.41 1.33 6.65
CA CYS A 99 15.71 1.83 6.24
C CYS A 99 15.94 3.28 6.74
N ALA A 100 17.05 3.52 7.44
CA ALA A 100 17.39 4.84 7.99
C ALA A 100 17.46 5.94 6.92
N TYR A 101 17.77 5.57 5.68
CA TYR A 101 17.87 6.45 4.52
C TYR A 101 16.64 6.41 3.61
N CYS A 102 15.51 5.85 4.07
CA CYS A 102 14.31 5.76 3.24
C CYS A 102 13.78 7.16 2.91
N TYR A 103 13.70 7.49 1.62
CA TYR A 103 13.18 8.78 1.17
C TYR A 103 11.64 8.81 1.07
N VAL A 104 10.96 7.66 1.13
CA VAL A 104 9.51 7.53 0.90
C VAL A 104 8.65 8.15 2.01
N PRO A 105 8.95 7.96 3.33
CA PRO A 105 8.18 8.57 4.41
C PRO A 105 8.09 10.10 4.32
N ARG A 106 9.10 10.77 3.75
CA ARG A 106 9.09 12.22 3.54
C ARG A 106 7.91 12.72 2.69
N ARG A 107 7.30 11.84 1.88
CA ARG A 107 6.19 12.20 0.97
C ARG A 107 4.83 11.60 1.34
N LYS A 108 4.80 10.45 2.01
CA LYS A 108 3.56 9.70 2.30
C LYS A 108 3.10 9.81 3.76
N GLY A 109 3.85 10.51 4.61
CA GLY A 109 3.56 10.63 6.04
C GLY A 109 4.26 9.56 6.89
N PHE A 110 3.99 9.63 8.20
CA PHE A 110 4.80 9.03 9.25
C PHE A 110 4.97 7.52 9.10
N SER A 111 3.91 6.68 9.13
CA SER A 111 4.08 5.22 9.15
C SER A 111 4.26 4.56 7.78
N ASN A 112 3.75 5.15 6.68
CA ASN A 112 3.89 4.63 5.30
C ASN A 112 3.82 3.08 5.17
N PRO A 113 2.72 2.44 5.60
CA PRO A 113 2.54 1.01 5.40
C PRO A 113 2.38 0.69 3.91
N ILE A 114 2.44 -0.59 3.58
CA ILE A 114 2.21 -1.06 2.22
C ILE A 114 0.77 -0.70 1.81
N SER A 115 0.64 -0.10 0.64
CA SER A 115 -0.61 0.10 -0.07
C SER A 115 -0.59 -0.73 -1.34
N LEU A 116 -1.68 -1.43 -1.65
CA LEU A 116 -1.86 -2.16 -2.90
C LEU A 116 -3.07 -1.62 -3.64
N PHE A 117 -2.95 -1.54 -4.97
CA PHE A 117 -4.03 -1.10 -5.85
C PHE A 117 -4.63 -2.27 -6.60
N VAL A 118 -5.93 -2.46 -6.45
CA VAL A 118 -6.61 -3.69 -6.89
C VAL A 118 -6.99 -3.69 -8.38
N ASN A 119 -6.95 -2.52 -9.05
CA ASN A 119 -7.33 -2.34 -10.44
C ASN A 119 -6.17 -2.61 -11.43
N LEU A 120 -5.51 -3.78 -11.29
CA LEU A 120 -4.34 -4.14 -12.10
C LEU A 120 -4.62 -4.12 -13.61
N GLU A 121 -5.75 -4.64 -14.05
CA GLU A 121 -6.10 -4.68 -15.48
C GLU A 121 -6.17 -3.28 -16.09
N GLN A 122 -6.69 -2.30 -15.35
CA GLN A 122 -6.72 -0.91 -15.80
C GLN A 122 -5.32 -0.31 -15.90
N ALA A 123 -4.42 -0.65 -14.96
CA ALA A 123 -3.02 -0.24 -15.03
C ALA A 123 -2.30 -0.88 -16.22
N CYS A 124 -2.48 -2.19 -16.45
CA CYS A 124 -1.93 -2.89 -17.61
C CYS A 124 -2.45 -2.31 -18.93
N ALA A 125 -3.75 -2.03 -19.02
CA ALA A 125 -4.35 -1.40 -20.20
C ALA A 125 -3.82 0.02 -20.43
N ALA A 126 -3.55 0.79 -19.37
CA ALA A 126 -2.92 2.10 -19.50
C ALA A 126 -1.49 1.99 -20.04
N ILE A 127 -0.71 1.01 -19.56
CA ILE A 127 0.65 0.74 -20.05
C ILE A 127 0.63 0.31 -21.51
N ALA A 128 -0.26 -0.60 -21.91
CA ALA A 128 -0.34 -1.10 -23.29
C ALA A 128 -0.77 -0.03 -24.30
N ARG A 129 -1.48 1.01 -23.86
CA ARG A 129 -1.86 2.15 -24.70
C ARG A 129 -0.74 3.19 -24.87
N HIS A 130 0.27 3.17 -24.01
CA HIS A 130 1.38 4.12 -24.01
C HIS A 130 2.46 3.72 -25.01
#